data_AF-A0A4Y9RBZ3-F1
#
_entry.id   AF-A0A4Y9RBZ3-F1
#
_cell.length_a   1.000
_cell.length_b   1.000
_cell.length_c   1.000
_cell.angle_alpha   90.00
_cell.angle_beta   90.00
_cell.angle_gamma   90.00
#
_symmetry.space_group_name_H-M   'P 1'
#
loop_
_entity.id
_entity.type
_entity.pdbx_description
1 polymer ?
#
loop_
_entity_poly.entity_id
_entity_poly.type
_entity_poly.pdbx_seq_one_letter_code
_entity_poly.pdbx_strand_id
1 'polypeptide(L)'
;MTTVRDFGRDHIEKWRTKHWLVSVYAGNDLALCRYGSPDAMKPWVDDRWEYIRPDFELAKLAPARLTLYDMYAVLGQKPAYTLADARKLHKMQYSAAQYLDARGEAEDIAPERMLAIFRDRLRYVIERGSTLNNPKVSPAYLSNWPAITSNYAEELRKLVRSWLAANPA
;
A
#
# COMPACT_ATOMS: atom_id res chain seq x y z
N MET A 1 -5.33 -13.42 14.54
CA MET A 1 -4.91 -13.86 13.18
C MET A 1 -3.90 -12.88 12.61
N THR A 2 -2.84 -13.36 11.95
CA THR A 2 -1.93 -12.52 11.11
C THR A 2 -2.54 -12.30 9.75
N THR A 3 -2.30 -11.13 9.17
CA THR A 3 -2.87 -10.77 7.87
C THR A 3 -1.83 -10.87 6.75
N VAL A 4 -0.85 -9.96 6.71
CA VAL A 4 0.23 -9.93 5.72
C VAL A 4 1.51 -9.37 6.34
N ARG A 5 2.68 -9.75 5.79
CA ARG A 5 3.98 -9.28 6.28
C ARG A 5 4.14 -7.77 6.17
N ASP A 6 3.96 -7.21 4.98
CA ASP A 6 4.15 -5.77 4.72
C ASP A 6 2.80 -5.11 4.41
N PHE A 7 2.03 -4.76 5.45
CA PHE A 7 0.73 -4.14 5.29
C PHE A 7 0.88 -2.64 4.97
N GLY A 8 0.49 -2.21 3.77
CA GLY A 8 0.67 -0.84 3.30
C GLY A 8 -0.54 -0.35 2.50
N ARG A 9 -0.40 0.79 1.81
CA ARG A 9 -1.49 1.46 1.07
C ARG A 9 -2.24 0.55 0.10
N ASP A 10 -1.53 -0.24 -0.72
CA ASP A 10 -2.16 -1.14 -1.69
C ASP A 10 -3.06 -2.19 -1.01
N HIS A 11 -2.66 -2.68 0.16
CA HIS A 11 -3.47 -3.61 0.94
C HIS A 11 -4.72 -2.92 1.47
N ILE A 12 -4.58 -1.70 2.01
CA ILE A 12 -5.70 -0.89 2.51
C ILE A 12 -6.72 -0.66 1.40
N GLU A 13 -6.29 -0.15 0.24
CA GLU A 13 -7.15 0.14 -0.90
C GLU A 13 -7.85 -1.13 -1.40
N LYS A 14 -7.10 -2.23 -1.52
CA LYS A 14 -7.67 -3.52 -1.92
C LYS A 14 -8.70 -4.02 -0.92
N TRP A 15 -8.46 -3.89 0.38
CA TRP A 15 -9.22 -4.57 1.44
C TRP A 15 -10.49 -3.83 1.86
N ARG A 16 -10.55 -2.51 1.66
CA ARG A 16 -11.70 -1.66 1.97
C ARG A 16 -13.00 -2.12 1.32
N THR A 17 -12.95 -2.83 0.21
CA THR A 17 -14.12 -3.25 -0.57
C THR A 17 -14.36 -4.75 -0.53
N LYS A 18 -13.65 -5.49 0.31
CA LYS A 18 -13.74 -6.96 0.34
C LYS A 18 -14.66 -7.46 1.42
N HIS A 19 -15.35 -8.54 1.08
CA HIS A 19 -15.95 -9.42 2.07
C HIS A 19 -14.88 -10.33 2.66
N TRP A 20 -15.02 -10.63 3.93
CA TRP A 20 -14.08 -11.39 4.73
C TRP A 20 -14.75 -12.66 5.24
N LEU A 21 -14.01 -13.77 5.16
CA LEU A 21 -14.40 -15.03 5.77
C LEU A 21 -13.24 -15.53 6.61
N VAL A 22 -13.47 -15.69 7.91
CA VAL A 22 -12.46 -16.21 8.84
C VAL A 22 -12.93 -17.56 9.35
N SER A 23 -12.29 -18.62 8.87
CA SER A 23 -12.54 -19.99 9.32
C SER A 23 -11.85 -20.26 10.65
N VAL A 24 -12.59 -20.83 11.59
CA VAL A 24 -12.11 -21.26 12.91
C VAL A 24 -12.19 -22.77 12.96
N TYR A 25 -11.07 -23.41 13.28
CA TYR A 25 -10.95 -24.87 13.33
C TYR A 25 -10.79 -25.35 14.78
N ALA A 26 -11.38 -26.50 15.08
CA ALA A 26 -11.16 -27.24 16.33
C ALA A 26 -10.44 -28.55 15.96
N GLY A 27 -9.11 -28.57 16.10
CA GLY A 27 -8.30 -29.63 15.51
C GLY A 27 -8.36 -29.57 13.98
N ASN A 28 -8.76 -30.67 13.35
CA ASN A 28 -8.90 -30.76 11.89
C ASN A 28 -10.30 -30.37 11.39
N ASP A 29 -11.26 -30.19 12.29
CA ASP A 29 -12.65 -29.94 11.93
C ASP A 29 -12.92 -28.44 11.85
N LEU A 30 -13.63 -28.02 10.79
CA LEU A 30 -14.13 -26.66 10.67
C LEU A 30 -15.24 -26.44 11.70
N ALA A 31 -14.95 -25.66 12.74
CA ALA A 31 -15.89 -25.39 13.82
C ALA A 31 -16.91 -24.32 13.42
N LEU A 32 -16.45 -23.22 12.82
CA LEU A 32 -17.31 -22.16 12.29
C LEU A 32 -16.56 -21.27 11.29
N CYS A 33 -17.31 -20.47 10.55
CA CYS A 33 -16.78 -19.32 9.82
C CYS A 33 -17.37 -18.03 10.37
N ARG A 34 -16.55 -16.99 10.53
CA ARG A 34 -17.01 -15.63 10.79
C ARG A 34 -17.02 -14.83 9.50
N TYR A 35 -18.15 -14.23 9.18
CA TYR A 35 -18.30 -13.37 8.01
C TYR A 35 -18.18 -11.89 8.40
N GLY A 36 -17.36 -11.14 7.67
CA GLY A 36 -17.28 -9.68 7.76
C GLY A 36 -17.62 -9.04 6.42
N SER A 37 -18.55 -8.08 6.42
CA SER A 37 -18.73 -7.19 5.27
C SER A 37 -17.59 -6.17 5.15
N PRO A 38 -17.48 -5.44 4.03
CA PRO A 38 -16.61 -4.27 3.93
C PRO A 38 -16.75 -3.32 5.13
N ASP A 39 -17.97 -3.00 5.54
CA ASP A 39 -18.23 -2.10 6.68
C ASP A 39 -17.77 -2.70 8.01
N ALA A 40 -17.95 -4.01 8.21
CA ALA A 40 -17.52 -4.68 9.44
C ALA A 40 -15.99 -4.69 9.59
N MET A 41 -15.24 -4.70 8.49
CA MET A 41 -13.77 -4.64 8.50
C MET A 41 -13.22 -3.21 8.45
N LYS A 42 -14.03 -2.24 8.02
CA LYS A 42 -13.63 -0.84 7.85
C LYS A 42 -12.95 -0.24 9.08
N PRO A 43 -13.47 -0.37 10.33
CA PRO A 43 -12.80 0.20 11.51
C PRO A 43 -11.37 -0.30 11.68
N TRP A 44 -11.14 -1.60 11.49
CA TRP A 44 -9.79 -2.16 11.61
C TRP A 44 -8.86 -1.63 10.52
N VAL A 45 -9.32 -1.62 9.26
CA VAL A 45 -8.51 -1.14 8.12
C VAL A 45 -8.19 0.35 8.26
N ASP A 46 -9.15 1.17 8.66
CA ASP A 46 -8.96 2.61 8.80
C ASP A 46 -8.04 2.96 9.96
N ASP A 47 -8.13 2.28 11.09
CA ASP A 47 -7.16 2.45 12.18
C ASP A 47 -5.72 2.13 11.72
N ARG A 48 -5.54 1.13 10.84
CA ARG A 48 -4.21 0.80 10.30
C ARG A 48 -3.75 1.83 9.27
N TRP A 49 -4.69 2.39 8.51
CA TRP A 49 -4.41 3.53 7.64
C TRP A 49 -3.97 4.75 8.44
N GLU A 50 -4.71 5.15 9.47
CA GLU A 50 -4.37 6.31 10.29
C GLU A 50 -2.98 6.18 10.92
N TYR A 51 -2.57 4.96 11.28
CA TYR A 51 -1.21 4.71 11.77
C TYR A 51 -0.13 5.03 10.73
N ILE A 52 -0.27 4.58 9.47
CA ILE A 52 0.76 4.77 8.43
C ILE A 52 0.57 6.05 7.60
N ARG A 53 -0.60 6.68 7.66
CA ARG A 53 -0.96 7.88 6.87
C ARG A 53 0.05 9.02 7.03
N PRO A 54 0.56 9.35 8.23
CA PRO A 54 1.55 10.41 8.39
C PRO A 54 2.78 10.24 7.49
N ASP A 55 3.27 9.01 7.33
CA ASP A 55 4.44 8.74 6.50
C ASP A 55 4.16 9.00 5.00
N PHE A 56 2.95 8.69 4.53
CA PHE A 56 2.53 9.03 3.16
C PHE A 56 2.37 10.54 2.96
N GLU A 57 1.98 11.30 3.99
CA GLU A 57 1.98 12.76 3.92
C GLU A 57 3.42 13.31 3.90
N LEU A 58 4.33 12.73 4.68
CA LEU A 58 5.75 13.07 4.61
C LEU A 58 6.35 12.75 3.23
N ALA A 59 5.94 11.65 2.60
CA ALA A 59 6.38 11.30 1.25
C ALA A 59 5.93 12.32 0.18
N LYS A 60 4.89 13.11 0.45
CA LYS A 60 4.49 14.23 -0.43
C LYS A 60 5.31 15.48 -0.14
N LEU A 61 5.48 15.81 1.14
CA LEU A 61 6.06 17.08 1.58
C LEU A 61 7.60 17.11 1.50
N ALA A 62 8.26 16.05 1.95
CA ALA A 62 9.72 16.02 2.06
C ALA A 62 10.42 16.11 0.68
N PRO A 63 10.01 15.36 -0.35
CA PRO A 63 10.63 15.49 -1.67
C PRO A 63 10.50 16.89 -2.27
N ALA A 64 9.36 17.56 -2.07
CA ALA A 64 9.12 18.90 -2.61
C ALA A 64 10.11 19.95 -2.06
N ARG A 65 10.69 19.71 -0.87
CA ARG A 65 11.66 20.60 -0.22
C ARG A 65 13.10 20.37 -0.67
N LEU A 66 13.41 19.25 -1.33
CA LEU A 66 14.75 18.99 -1.84
C LEU A 66 15.12 19.98 -2.93
N THR A 67 16.35 20.44 -2.89
CA THR A 67 16.92 21.40 -3.85
C THR A 67 18.05 20.76 -4.65
N LEU A 68 18.58 21.49 -5.64
CA LEU A 68 19.78 21.07 -6.36
C LEU A 68 20.97 20.88 -5.42
N TYR A 69 21.08 21.69 -4.37
CA TYR A 69 22.15 21.57 -3.38
C TYR A 69 22.11 20.20 -2.68
N ASP A 70 20.93 19.76 -2.24
CA ASP A 70 20.75 18.45 -1.59
C ASP A 70 21.08 17.29 -2.55
N MET A 71 20.66 17.41 -3.81
CA MET A 71 20.99 16.43 -4.85
C MET A 71 22.50 16.37 -5.10
N TYR A 72 23.16 17.53 -5.23
CA TYR A 72 24.61 17.61 -5.46
C TYR A 72 25.40 17.05 -4.29
N ALA A 73 24.94 17.24 -3.06
CA ALA A 73 25.58 16.65 -1.88
C ALA A 73 25.58 15.11 -1.92
N VAL A 74 24.60 14.48 -2.58
CA VAL A 74 24.48 13.00 -2.66
C VAL A 74 25.11 12.44 -3.95
N LEU A 75 24.93 13.12 -5.07
CA LEU A 75 25.31 12.62 -6.41
C LEU A 75 26.59 13.25 -6.97
N GLY A 76 27.12 14.27 -6.30
CA GLY A 76 28.14 15.16 -6.82
C GLY A 76 27.56 16.16 -7.82
N GLN A 77 28.10 17.38 -7.83
CA GLN A 77 27.72 18.40 -8.81
C GLN A 77 28.31 18.06 -10.19
N LYS A 78 27.45 18.04 -11.22
CA LYS A 78 27.84 17.82 -12.61
C LYS A 78 27.07 18.78 -13.52
N PRO A 79 27.63 19.17 -14.68
CA PRO A 79 26.88 19.96 -15.67
C PRO A 79 25.72 19.16 -16.30
N ALA A 80 25.86 17.84 -16.39
CA ALA A 80 24.80 16.91 -16.81
C ALA A 80 25.00 15.53 -16.18
N TYR A 81 23.94 14.73 -16.11
CA TYR A 81 23.92 13.38 -15.54
C TYR A 81 23.59 12.34 -16.59
N THR A 82 24.31 11.23 -16.57
CA THR A 82 24.07 10.14 -17.52
C THR A 82 22.83 9.32 -17.12
N LEU A 83 22.29 8.55 -18.06
CA LEU A 83 21.26 7.55 -17.72
C LEU A 83 21.76 6.53 -16.67
N ALA A 84 23.07 6.23 -16.67
CA ALA A 84 23.68 5.35 -15.67
C ALA A 84 23.62 5.98 -14.26
N ASP A 85 23.86 7.29 -14.13
CA ASP A 85 23.70 8.01 -12.86
C ASP A 85 22.25 7.91 -12.35
N ALA A 86 21.28 8.17 -13.23
CA ALA A 86 19.85 8.09 -12.90
C ALA A 86 19.44 6.68 -12.46
N ARG A 87 19.92 5.64 -13.16
CA ARG A 87 19.69 4.23 -12.80
C ARG A 87 20.35 3.85 -11.48
N LYS A 88 21.53 4.39 -11.16
CA LYS A 88 22.17 4.13 -9.85
C LYS A 88 21.32 4.66 -8.70
N LEU A 89 20.71 5.83 -8.88
CA LEU A 89 19.83 6.47 -7.92
C LEU A 89 18.46 5.78 -7.81
N HIS A 90 17.73 5.71 -8.93
CA HIS A 90 16.33 5.27 -8.93
C HIS A 90 16.16 3.76 -9.17
N LYS A 91 17.26 3.05 -9.47
CA LYS A 91 17.32 1.59 -9.66
C LYS A 91 16.35 1.15 -10.77
N MET A 92 15.61 0.07 -10.54
CA MET A 92 14.62 -0.46 -11.49
C MET A 92 13.19 0.05 -11.25
N GLN A 93 13.02 1.20 -10.58
CA GLN A 93 11.69 1.74 -10.28
C GLN A 93 11.10 2.57 -11.43
N TYR A 94 11.95 3.12 -12.29
CA TYR A 94 11.52 3.75 -13.54
C TYR A 94 11.55 2.73 -14.67
N SER A 95 10.49 2.76 -15.47
CA SER A 95 10.46 2.13 -16.79
C SER A 95 11.42 2.84 -17.74
N ALA A 96 11.75 2.18 -18.86
CA ALA A 96 12.55 2.80 -19.91
C ALA A 96 11.92 4.10 -20.44
N ALA A 97 10.58 4.13 -20.57
CA ALA A 97 9.85 5.31 -21.02
C ALA A 97 9.98 6.48 -20.04
N GLN A 98 9.90 6.24 -18.72
CA GLN A 98 10.09 7.29 -17.72
C GLN A 98 11.50 7.87 -17.72
N TYR A 99 12.52 7.04 -17.95
CA TYR A 99 13.89 7.54 -18.10
C TYR A 99 14.07 8.36 -19.38
N LEU A 100 13.46 7.95 -20.50
CA LEU A 100 13.50 8.70 -21.74
C LEU A 100 12.79 10.05 -21.62
N ASP A 101 11.63 10.08 -20.97
CA ASP A 101 10.90 11.32 -20.69
C ASP A 101 11.72 12.27 -19.80
N ALA A 102 12.30 11.73 -18.71
CA ALA A 102 13.16 12.50 -17.83
C ALA A 102 14.43 13.02 -18.53
N ARG A 103 14.93 12.33 -19.56
CA ARG A 103 16.02 12.83 -20.39
C ARG A 103 15.56 13.89 -21.41
N GLY A 104 14.39 13.70 -21.99
CA GLY A 104 13.90 14.49 -23.11
C GLY A 104 14.71 14.21 -24.39
N GLU A 105 14.88 15.25 -25.21
CA GLU A 105 15.63 15.17 -26.47
C GLU A 105 17.15 15.21 -26.29
N ALA A 106 17.64 15.54 -25.09
CA ALA A 106 19.07 15.60 -24.80
C ALA A 106 19.70 14.20 -24.73
N GLU A 107 21.03 14.13 -24.88
CA GLU A 107 21.79 12.89 -24.69
C GLU A 107 21.95 12.54 -23.20
N ASP A 108 22.14 13.56 -22.37
CA ASP A 108 22.24 13.47 -20.91
C ASP A 108 21.09 14.20 -20.21
N ILE A 109 20.89 13.88 -18.94
CA ILE A 109 19.83 14.42 -18.08
C ILE A 109 20.34 15.72 -17.43
N ALA A 110 19.64 16.83 -17.69
CA ALA A 110 19.92 18.11 -17.06
C ALA A 110 19.73 18.06 -15.52
N PRO A 111 20.48 18.85 -14.73
CA PRO A 111 20.41 18.82 -13.26
C PRO A 111 19.01 18.98 -12.69
N GLU A 112 18.17 19.83 -13.26
CA GLU A 112 16.80 20.09 -12.81
C GLU A 112 15.91 18.86 -13.01
N ARG A 113 16.13 18.12 -14.11
CA ARG A 113 15.42 16.87 -14.39
C ARG A 113 15.95 15.73 -13.51
N MET A 114 17.25 15.70 -13.24
CA MET A 114 17.84 14.76 -12.28
C MET A 114 17.31 15.01 -10.86
N LEU A 115 17.06 16.27 -10.49
CA LEU A 115 16.43 16.61 -9.21
C LEU A 115 15.03 16.03 -9.11
N ALA A 116 14.24 16.00 -10.19
CA ALA A 116 12.94 15.34 -10.20
C ALA A 116 13.08 13.83 -9.88
N ILE A 117 14.00 13.13 -10.57
CA ILE A 117 14.30 11.71 -10.30
C ILE A 117 14.74 11.50 -8.84
N PHE A 118 15.53 12.41 -8.29
CA PHE A 118 15.97 12.38 -6.89
C PHE A 118 14.81 12.54 -5.90
N ARG A 119 13.89 13.46 -6.18
CA ARG A 119 12.67 13.63 -5.39
C ARG A 119 11.78 12.40 -5.46
N ASP A 120 11.60 11.82 -6.64
CA ASP A 120 10.80 10.61 -6.84
C ASP A 120 11.41 9.40 -6.14
N ARG A 121 12.75 9.33 -6.11
CA ARG A 121 13.46 8.31 -5.31
C ARG A 121 13.17 8.47 -3.82
N LEU A 122 13.23 9.68 -3.26
CA LEU A 122 12.92 9.89 -1.85
C LEU A 122 11.47 9.51 -1.53
N ARG A 123 10.52 9.96 -2.36
CA ARG A 123 9.10 9.59 -2.25
C ARG A 123 8.94 8.07 -2.19
N TYR A 124 9.50 7.37 -3.18
CA TYR A 124 9.43 5.92 -3.27
C TYR A 124 9.98 5.22 -2.02
N VAL A 125 11.12 5.66 -1.49
CA VAL A 125 11.73 5.02 -0.30
C VAL A 125 10.83 5.17 0.92
N ILE A 126 10.25 6.36 1.12
CA ILE A 126 9.33 6.60 2.23
C ILE A 126 8.09 5.71 2.04
N GLU A 127 7.38 5.84 0.92
CA GLU A 127 6.13 5.09 0.66
C GLU A 127 6.32 3.57 0.75
N ARG A 128 7.44 3.03 0.24
CA ARG A 128 7.75 1.60 0.30
C ARG A 128 8.06 1.11 1.71
N GLY A 129 8.59 1.99 2.57
CA GLY A 129 8.89 1.71 3.98
C GLY A 129 7.71 1.94 4.91
N SER A 130 6.69 2.69 4.48
CA SER A 130 5.46 3.00 5.24
C SER A 130 4.52 1.80 5.31
N THR A 131 4.95 0.75 6.01
CA THR A 131 4.17 -0.48 6.20
C THR A 131 4.13 -0.91 7.67
N LEU A 132 3.05 -1.61 8.02
CA LEU A 132 2.92 -2.32 9.28
C LEU A 132 3.38 -3.76 9.12
N ASN A 133 4.27 -4.21 10.00
CA ASN A 133 4.76 -5.59 9.98
C ASN A 133 3.75 -6.54 10.64
N ASN A 134 3.19 -7.48 9.88
CA ASN A 134 2.30 -8.54 10.38
C ASN A 134 1.17 -8.07 11.31
N PRO A 135 0.38 -7.03 10.96
CA PRO A 135 -0.66 -6.54 11.84
C PRO A 135 -1.70 -7.64 12.09
N LYS A 136 -2.16 -7.70 13.34
CA LYS A 136 -3.06 -8.75 13.81
C LYS A 136 -4.50 -8.25 13.86
N VAL A 137 -5.42 -9.11 13.46
CA VAL A 137 -6.84 -8.99 13.81
C VAL A 137 -7.07 -9.82 15.07
N SER A 138 -7.58 -9.19 16.14
CA SER A 138 -7.81 -9.85 17.41
C SER A 138 -9.08 -10.73 17.35
N PRO A 139 -9.16 -11.83 18.11
CA PRO A 139 -10.40 -12.60 18.22
C PRO A 139 -11.58 -11.76 18.73
N ALA A 140 -11.32 -10.82 19.64
CA ALA A 140 -12.33 -9.90 20.16
C ALA A 140 -12.91 -8.98 19.07
N TYR A 141 -12.12 -8.55 18.10
CA TYR A 141 -12.63 -7.78 16.97
C TYR A 141 -13.62 -8.59 16.12
N LEU A 142 -13.38 -9.90 16.01
CA LEU A 142 -14.18 -10.82 15.20
C LEU A 142 -15.39 -11.41 15.95
N SER A 143 -15.48 -11.25 17.29
CA SER A 143 -16.49 -11.96 18.09
C SER A 143 -17.92 -11.57 17.74
N ASN A 144 -18.09 -10.32 17.29
CA ASN A 144 -19.38 -9.74 16.94
C ASN A 144 -19.78 -9.96 15.47
N TRP A 145 -18.91 -10.59 14.68
CA TRP A 145 -19.21 -10.91 13.29
C TRP A 145 -20.17 -12.11 13.21
N PRO A 146 -21.11 -12.13 12.25
CA PRO A 146 -21.99 -13.27 12.01
C PRO A 146 -21.23 -14.59 11.96
N ALA A 147 -21.67 -15.55 12.77
CA ALA A 147 -21.14 -16.91 12.77
C ALA A 147 -21.95 -17.78 11.82
N ILE A 148 -21.26 -18.53 10.98
CA ILE A 148 -21.81 -19.54 10.08
C ILE A 148 -21.31 -20.88 10.61
N THR A 149 -22.24 -21.73 11.05
CA THR A 149 -21.92 -23.03 11.69
C THR A 149 -22.46 -24.22 10.89
N SER A 150 -23.29 -23.98 9.87
CA SER A 150 -23.85 -24.99 8.97
C SER A 150 -24.21 -24.33 7.63
N ASN A 151 -24.46 -25.15 6.59
CA ASN A 151 -24.84 -24.70 5.25
C ASN A 151 -23.96 -23.54 4.73
N TYR A 152 -22.64 -23.65 4.95
CA TYR A 152 -21.68 -22.55 4.87
C TYR A 152 -21.79 -21.71 3.58
N ALA A 153 -21.94 -22.36 2.43
CA ALA A 153 -22.01 -21.68 1.15
C ALA A 153 -23.31 -20.90 0.96
N GLU A 154 -24.43 -21.42 1.46
CA GLU A 154 -25.74 -20.78 1.34
C GLU A 154 -25.84 -19.55 2.25
N GLU A 155 -25.47 -19.72 3.53
CA GLU A 155 -25.47 -18.63 4.50
C GLU A 155 -24.51 -17.50 4.10
N LEU A 156 -23.32 -17.85 3.58
CA LEU A 156 -22.40 -16.84 3.05
C LEU A 156 -23.03 -16.03 1.90
N ARG A 157 -23.63 -16.70 0.91
CA ARG A 157 -24.28 -16.03 -0.22
C ARG A 157 -25.42 -15.14 0.23
N LYS A 158 -26.21 -15.60 1.21
CA LYS A 158 -27.30 -14.82 1.81
C LYS A 158 -26.76 -13.55 2.46
N LEU A 159 -25.74 -13.65 3.31
CA LEU A 159 -25.13 -12.50 3.98
C LEU A 159 -24.53 -11.49 2.97
N VAL A 160 -23.83 -11.98 1.96
CA VAL A 160 -23.27 -11.12 0.89
C VAL A 160 -24.38 -10.43 0.10
N ARG A 161 -25.42 -11.16 -0.33
CA ARG A 161 -26.55 -10.57 -1.07
C ARG A 161 -27.31 -9.54 -0.24
N SER A 162 -27.55 -9.82 1.04
CA SER A 162 -28.19 -8.87 1.95
C SER A 162 -27.37 -7.58 2.08
N TRP A 163 -26.04 -7.70 2.21
CA TRP A 163 -25.18 -6.52 2.27
C TRP A 163 -25.20 -5.72 0.96
N LEU A 164 -25.10 -6.39 -0.19
CA LEU A 164 -25.15 -5.74 -1.52
C LEU A 164 -26.50 -5.05 -1.78
N ALA A 165 -27.60 -5.65 -1.35
CA ALA A 165 -28.93 -5.06 -1.48
C ALA A 165 -29.08 -3.79 -0.62
N ALA A 166 -28.45 -3.76 0.56
CA ALA A 166 -28.45 -2.59 1.44
C ALA A 166 -27.46 -1.50 1.01
N ASN A 167 -26.48 -1.84 0.18
CA ASN A 167 -25.39 -0.94 -0.26
C ASN A 167 -25.24 -1.03 -1.79
N PRO A 168 -26.19 -0.48 -2.57
CA PRO A 168 -26.07 -0.41 -4.02
C PRO A 168 -24.85 0.44 -4.41
N ALA A 169 -24.20 0.04 -5.51
CA ALA A 169 -23.00 0.67 -6.03
C ALA A 169 -23.22 2.11 -6.52
#